data_AF-A0A951L6H0-F1
#
_entry.id   AF-A0A951L6H0-F1
#
_cell.length_a   1.000
_cell.length_b   1.000
_cell.length_c   1.000
_cell.angle_alpha   90.00
_cell.angle_beta   90.00
_cell.angle_gamma   90.00
#
_symmetry.space_group_name_H-M   'P 1'
#
loop_
_entity.id
_entity.type
_entity.pdbx_description
1 polymer ?
#
loop_
_entity_poly.entity_id
_entity_poly.type
_entity_poly.pdbx_seq_one_letter_code
_entity_poly.pdbx_strand_id
1 'polypeptide(L)'
;MYAVLGLFYGMAAARADGTVYRVAGCGGYLFVSSQFGYSVLRADSAGGVKEGDTLTGNVEEIGQVSLFDPTAGRSVFAQISDRRLTLPEVAQRIAIRCRSPQAADLTSGYVSQASNCGNKIFVSTPQGYAVLDRIAGGTVADGDTLSGNFNKPGRATVQDQQSNAPLVVFVEDLWLPKSAAERKMTASCHK
;
A
#
# COMPACT_ATOMS: atom_id res chain seq x y z
N MET A 1 -54.01 24.44 34.16
CA MET A 1 -52.79 23.62 34.35
C MET A 1 -52.67 22.73 33.12
N TYR A 2 -51.85 23.11 32.14
CA TYR A 2 -51.73 22.38 30.87
C TYR A 2 -50.44 21.55 30.88
N ALA A 3 -50.59 20.23 30.77
CA ALA A 3 -49.47 19.31 30.63
C ALA A 3 -49.08 19.23 29.15
N VAL A 4 -47.88 19.69 28.81
CA VAL A 4 -47.28 19.55 27.48
C VAL A 4 -46.56 18.19 27.45
N LEU A 5 -47.14 17.22 26.74
CA LEU A 5 -46.49 15.95 26.44
C LEU A 5 -45.49 16.17 25.29
N GLY A 6 -44.20 16.22 25.62
CA GLY A 6 -43.12 16.22 24.63
C GLY A 6 -42.85 14.81 24.13
N LEU A 7 -43.25 14.51 22.89
CA LEU A 7 -42.83 13.31 22.16
C LEU A 7 -41.39 13.48 21.68
N PHE A 8 -40.43 12.91 22.42
CA PHE A 8 -39.06 12.73 21.94
C PHE A 8 -39.02 11.55 20.97
N TYR A 9 -39.05 11.83 19.67
CA TYR A 9 -38.69 10.85 18.64
C TYR A 9 -37.18 10.62 18.70
N GLY A 10 -36.76 9.61 19.46
CA GLY A 10 -35.40 9.09 19.38
C GLY A 10 -35.21 8.42 18.02
N MET A 11 -34.58 9.12 17.07
CA MET A 11 -34.08 8.46 15.86
C MET A 11 -32.98 7.49 16.30
N ALA A 12 -33.30 6.19 16.33
CA ALA A 12 -32.29 5.17 16.43
C ALA A 12 -31.39 5.32 15.21
N ALA A 13 -30.18 5.85 15.41
CA ALA A 13 -29.16 5.89 14.37
C ALA A 13 -29.01 4.45 13.87
N ALA A 14 -29.28 4.23 12.58
CA ALA A 14 -29.12 2.92 11.97
C ALA A 14 -27.64 2.52 12.11
N ARG A 15 -27.35 1.67 13.10
CA ARG A 15 -26.03 1.10 13.30
C ARG A 15 -25.88 -0.04 12.32
N ALA A 16 -24.89 0.08 11.45
CA ALA A 16 -24.51 -0.99 10.54
C ALA A 16 -23.15 -1.48 11.01
N ASP A 17 -23.18 -2.38 11.99
CA ASP A 17 -21.97 -3.07 12.44
C ASP A 17 -21.52 -4.03 11.35
N GLY A 18 -20.22 -4.34 11.31
CA GLY A 18 -19.70 -5.25 10.31
C GLY A 18 -18.43 -5.98 10.68
N THR A 19 -18.16 -7.06 9.95
CA THR A 19 -16.99 -7.92 10.12
C THR A 19 -15.92 -7.55 9.10
N VAL A 20 -14.69 -7.42 9.56
CA VAL A 20 -13.55 -7.08 8.73
C VAL A 20 -13.08 -8.28 7.92
N TYR A 21 -13.01 -8.10 6.61
CA TYR A 21 -12.30 -8.93 5.66
C TYR A 21 -11.03 -8.18 5.24
N ARG A 22 -9.85 -8.70 5.61
CA ARG A 22 -8.56 -8.17 5.15
C ARG A 22 -7.96 -9.14 4.15
N VAL A 23 -7.40 -8.58 3.09
CA VAL A 23 -6.61 -9.34 2.13
C VAL A 23 -5.17 -8.86 2.26
N ALA A 24 -4.24 -9.81 2.38
CA ALA A 24 -2.82 -9.51 2.44
C ALA A 24 -2.40 -8.67 1.22
N GLY A 25 -1.53 -7.68 1.42
CA GLY A 25 -1.06 -6.78 0.36
C GLY A 25 -1.99 -5.61 0.01
N CYS A 26 -3.16 -5.48 0.63
CA CYS A 26 -4.07 -4.34 0.42
C CYS A 26 -3.68 -3.05 1.18
N GLY A 27 -2.53 -3.01 1.86
CA GLY A 27 -2.12 -1.84 2.65
C GLY A 27 -3.17 -1.39 3.67
N GLY A 28 -3.56 -0.11 3.58
CA GLY A 28 -4.55 0.53 4.46
C GLY A 28 -6.02 0.25 4.12
N TYR A 29 -6.30 -0.57 3.11
CA TYR A 29 -7.69 -0.89 2.75
C TYR A 29 -8.26 -2.00 3.64
N LEU A 30 -9.50 -1.82 4.08
CA LEU A 30 -10.32 -2.79 4.81
C LEU A 30 -11.62 -3.01 4.03
N PHE A 31 -12.10 -4.24 3.99
CA PHE A 31 -13.40 -4.57 3.41
C PHE A 31 -14.31 -5.03 4.54
N VAL A 32 -15.43 -4.34 4.78
CA VAL A 32 -16.27 -4.64 5.95
C VAL A 32 -17.63 -5.15 5.48
N SER A 33 -18.02 -6.34 5.92
CA SER A 33 -19.33 -6.92 5.60
C SER A 33 -20.39 -6.46 6.59
N SER A 34 -21.52 -5.97 6.10
CA SER A 34 -22.72 -5.60 6.86
C SER A 34 -23.93 -6.39 6.36
N GLN A 35 -25.10 -6.16 6.95
CA GLN A 35 -26.37 -6.72 6.46
C GLN A 35 -26.75 -6.23 5.05
N PHE A 36 -26.14 -5.15 4.55
CA PHE A 36 -26.45 -4.56 3.24
C PHE A 36 -25.39 -4.87 2.16
N GLY A 37 -24.37 -5.67 2.49
CA GLY A 37 -23.29 -6.04 1.58
C GLY A 37 -21.92 -5.64 2.14
N TYR A 38 -21.01 -5.22 1.28
CA TYR A 38 -19.64 -4.86 1.65
C TYR A 38 -19.39 -3.37 1.46
N SER A 39 -18.61 -2.81 2.38
CA SER A 39 -18.06 -1.45 2.27
C SER A 39 -16.55 -1.50 2.14
N VAL A 40 -16.00 -0.59 1.33
CA VAL A 40 -14.55 -0.42 1.12
C VAL A 40 -14.08 0.78 1.92
N LEU A 41 -13.21 0.52 2.89
CA LEU A 41 -12.67 1.50 3.80
C LEU A 41 -11.19 1.69 3.52
N ARG A 42 -10.69 2.91 3.65
CA ARG A 42 -9.27 3.24 3.71
C ARG A 42 -8.97 3.81 5.08
N ALA A 43 -8.25 3.06 5.92
CA ALA A 43 -7.83 3.51 7.23
C ALA A 43 -6.49 4.26 7.13
N ASP A 44 -6.40 5.39 7.84
CA ASP A 44 -5.15 6.18 7.93
C ASP A 44 -4.05 5.41 8.67
N SER A 45 -4.46 4.57 9.61
CA SER A 45 -3.62 3.57 10.26
C SER A 45 -4.40 2.27 10.42
N ALA A 46 -4.28 1.35 9.47
CA ALA A 46 -4.80 -0.02 9.63
C ALA A 46 -3.99 -0.87 10.64
N GLY A 47 -3.12 -0.21 11.43
CA GLY A 47 -2.19 -0.81 12.37
C GLY A 47 -2.93 -1.50 13.49
N GLY A 48 -3.20 -2.78 13.29
CA GLY A 48 -3.70 -3.69 14.31
C GLY A 48 -5.08 -4.26 14.05
N VAL A 49 -5.86 -3.74 13.09
CA VAL A 49 -7.12 -4.37 12.67
C VAL A 49 -6.80 -5.67 11.93
N LYS A 50 -7.37 -6.77 12.39
CA LYS A 50 -7.17 -8.13 11.87
C LYS A 50 -8.39 -8.58 11.06
N GLU A 51 -8.16 -9.57 10.21
CA GLU A 51 -9.26 -10.28 9.57
C GLU A 51 -10.14 -10.95 10.65
N GLY A 52 -11.46 -10.83 10.51
CA GLY A 52 -12.44 -11.32 11.46
C GLY A 52 -12.78 -10.36 12.60
N ASP A 53 -12.04 -9.25 12.77
CA ASP A 53 -12.40 -8.22 13.77
C ASP A 53 -13.80 -7.66 13.47
N THR A 54 -14.58 -7.35 14.51
CA THR A 54 -15.86 -6.67 14.37
C THR A 54 -15.65 -5.17 14.57
N LEU A 55 -16.24 -4.37 13.69
CA LEU A 55 -16.24 -2.90 13.81
C LEU A 55 -17.67 -2.40 14.00
N THR A 56 -17.85 -1.64 15.07
CA THR A 56 -19.11 -0.98 15.43
C THR A 56 -19.09 0.47 14.95
N GLY A 57 -20.11 0.92 14.23
CA GLY A 57 -20.21 2.28 13.71
C GLY A 57 -21.07 2.40 12.46
N ASN A 58 -20.97 3.53 11.75
CA ASN A 58 -21.70 3.72 10.50
C ASN A 58 -20.83 3.31 9.30
N VAL A 59 -20.83 2.03 8.94
CA VAL A 59 -20.08 1.53 7.76
C VAL A 59 -20.83 1.75 6.44
N GLU A 60 -22.02 2.35 6.50
CA GLU A 60 -22.90 2.55 5.35
C GLU A 60 -22.90 4.01 4.87
N GLU A 61 -22.09 4.89 5.44
CA GLU A 61 -22.01 6.30 5.06
C GLU A 61 -20.70 6.58 4.32
N ILE A 62 -20.82 7.07 3.08
CA ILE A 62 -19.66 7.50 2.29
C ILE A 62 -19.05 8.74 2.97
N GLY A 63 -17.73 8.73 3.18
CA GLY A 63 -17.03 9.81 3.85
C GLY A 63 -16.11 9.35 4.96
N GLN A 64 -15.72 10.27 5.85
CA GLN A 64 -14.90 9.97 7.02
C GLN A 64 -15.78 9.39 8.13
N VAL A 65 -15.35 8.28 8.70
CA VAL A 65 -16.05 7.58 9.77
C VAL A 65 -15.09 7.24 10.91
N SER A 66 -15.64 7.21 12.12
CA SER A 66 -14.98 6.67 13.31
C SER A 66 -15.68 5.37 13.69
N LEU A 67 -14.96 4.27 13.58
CA LEU A 67 -15.43 2.93 13.95
C LEU A 67 -14.79 2.52 15.28
N PHE A 68 -15.43 1.64 16.03
CA PHE A 68 -14.91 1.10 17.27
C PHE A 68 -14.75 -0.41 17.16
N ASP A 69 -13.57 -0.91 17.50
CA ASP A 69 -13.28 -2.34 17.64
C ASP A 69 -13.46 -2.72 19.11
N PRO A 70 -14.58 -3.38 19.49
CA PRO A 70 -14.87 -3.71 20.88
C PRO A 70 -13.96 -4.82 21.41
N THR A 71 -13.40 -5.67 20.55
CA THR A 71 -12.51 -6.77 20.93
C THR A 71 -11.17 -6.22 21.41
N ALA A 72 -10.63 -5.23 20.71
CA ALA A 72 -9.36 -4.60 21.05
C ALA A 72 -9.49 -3.30 21.86
N GLY A 73 -10.72 -2.79 22.06
CA GLY A 73 -10.98 -1.57 22.83
C GLY A 73 -10.42 -0.30 22.19
N ARG A 74 -10.47 -0.16 20.86
CA ARG A 74 -9.84 0.95 20.12
C ARG A 74 -10.74 1.56 19.06
N SER A 75 -10.46 2.80 18.69
CA SER A 75 -11.10 3.48 17.56
C SER A 75 -10.28 3.36 16.28
N VAL A 76 -10.98 3.20 15.16
CA VAL A 76 -10.44 3.12 13.81
C VAL A 76 -11.03 4.27 13.00
N PHE A 77 -10.17 5.18 12.56
CA PHE A 77 -10.55 6.26 11.65
C PHE A 77 -10.33 5.80 10.21
N ALA A 78 -11.38 5.90 9.40
CA ALA A 78 -11.33 5.45 8.02
C ALA A 78 -12.17 6.35 7.11
N GLN A 79 -11.86 6.29 5.82
CA GLN A 79 -12.67 6.86 4.76
C GLN A 79 -13.39 5.74 4.00
N ILE A 80 -14.71 5.80 3.92
CA ILE A 80 -15.52 4.88 3.12
C ILE A 80 -15.64 5.44 1.70
N SER A 81 -15.15 4.70 0.71
CA SER A 81 -15.21 5.10 -0.71
C SER A 81 -16.36 4.44 -1.47
N ASP A 82 -16.73 3.22 -1.08
CA ASP A 82 -17.72 2.39 -1.74
C ASP A 82 -18.54 1.64 -0.67
N ARG A 83 -19.84 1.42 -0.90
CA ARG A 83 -20.75 0.74 0.04
C ARG A 83 -21.75 -0.15 -0.70
N ARG A 84 -22.38 -1.08 0.02
CA ARG A 84 -23.41 -2.00 -0.49
C ARG A 84 -22.95 -2.82 -1.70
N LEU A 85 -21.66 -3.13 -1.74
CA LEU A 85 -21.09 -3.97 -2.78
C LEU A 85 -21.51 -5.42 -2.53
N THR A 86 -21.79 -6.14 -3.60
CA THR A 86 -21.94 -7.59 -3.57
C THR A 86 -20.57 -8.26 -3.40
N LEU A 87 -20.57 -9.55 -3.04
CA LEU A 87 -19.32 -10.32 -2.91
C LEU A 87 -18.50 -10.35 -4.23
N PRO A 88 -19.09 -10.53 -5.43
CA PRO A 88 -18.33 -10.45 -6.68
C PRO A 88 -17.71 -9.07 -6.93
N GLU A 89 -18.44 -7.99 -6.64
CA GLU A 89 -17.94 -6.63 -6.81
C GLU A 89 -16.78 -6.33 -5.86
N VAL A 90 -16.90 -6.72 -4.58
CA VAL A 90 -15.80 -6.52 -3.63
C VAL A 90 -14.57 -7.35 -4.02
N ALA A 91 -14.77 -8.59 -4.50
CA ALA A 91 -13.68 -9.42 -5.02
C ALA A 91 -12.98 -8.76 -6.22
N GLN A 92 -13.73 -8.12 -7.12
CA GLN A 92 -13.16 -7.35 -8.22
C GLN A 92 -12.38 -6.12 -7.71
N ARG A 93 -12.90 -5.40 -6.71
CA ARG A 93 -12.20 -4.25 -6.09
C ARG A 93 -10.92 -4.68 -5.38
N ILE A 94 -10.96 -5.79 -4.64
CA ILE A 94 -9.78 -6.43 -4.05
C ILE A 94 -8.78 -6.77 -5.16
N ALA A 95 -9.22 -7.42 -6.23
CA ALA A 95 -8.34 -7.76 -7.34
C ALA A 95 -7.70 -6.50 -7.97
N ILE A 96 -8.41 -5.39 -8.11
CA ILE A 96 -7.84 -4.17 -8.70
C ILE A 96 -6.91 -3.45 -7.72
N ARG A 97 -7.34 -3.26 -6.47
CA ARG A 97 -6.63 -2.44 -5.47
C ARG A 97 -5.48 -3.19 -4.81
N CYS A 98 -5.62 -4.50 -4.65
CA CYS A 98 -4.66 -5.34 -3.94
C CYS A 98 -3.81 -6.23 -4.86
N ARG A 99 -4.15 -6.36 -6.15
CA ARG A 99 -3.18 -6.86 -7.15
C ARG A 99 -2.29 -5.77 -7.71
N SER A 100 -2.50 -4.51 -7.32
CA SER A 100 -1.41 -3.57 -7.47
C SER A 100 -0.33 -4.01 -6.48
N PRO A 101 0.87 -4.41 -6.92
CA PRO A 101 2.00 -4.62 -6.01
C PRO A 101 2.45 -3.26 -5.45
N GLN A 102 1.54 -2.49 -4.86
CA GLN A 102 1.78 -1.11 -4.49
C GLN A 102 2.22 -1.04 -3.03
N ALA A 103 3.47 -0.60 -2.92
CA ALA A 103 4.18 -0.07 -1.77
C ALA A 103 4.84 -1.04 -0.78
N ALA A 104 4.42 -2.31 -0.69
CA ALA A 104 5.04 -3.24 0.26
C ALA A 104 6.31 -3.94 -0.27
N ASP A 105 6.40 -4.30 -1.55
CA ASP A 105 7.49 -5.17 -2.03
C ASP A 105 8.08 -4.77 -3.41
N LEU A 106 8.58 -3.54 -3.50
CA LEU A 106 9.85 -3.31 -4.21
C LEU A 106 11.00 -3.44 -3.21
N THR A 107 10.87 -4.37 -2.27
CA THR A 107 11.87 -4.68 -1.26
C THR A 107 13.06 -5.37 -1.89
N SER A 108 12.98 -5.85 -3.14
CA SER A 108 14.14 -6.38 -3.84
C SER A 108 14.08 -6.25 -5.37
N GLY A 109 15.26 -6.29 -5.98
CA GLY A 109 15.44 -6.39 -7.42
C GLY A 109 16.86 -6.84 -7.76
N TYR A 110 17.05 -7.30 -8.99
CA TYR A 110 18.35 -7.79 -9.46
C TYR A 110 19.11 -6.70 -10.20
N VAL A 111 20.39 -6.53 -9.93
CA VAL A 111 21.27 -5.63 -10.67
C VAL A 111 21.43 -6.17 -12.07
N SER A 112 20.82 -5.49 -13.05
CA SER A 112 20.93 -5.84 -14.46
C SER A 112 22.21 -5.31 -15.09
N GLN A 113 22.71 -4.17 -14.60
CA GLN A 113 23.94 -3.55 -15.05
C GLN A 113 24.44 -2.53 -14.01
N ALA A 114 25.69 -2.67 -13.60
CA ALA A 114 26.45 -1.75 -12.77
C ALA A 114 27.88 -1.57 -13.30
N SER A 115 28.43 -2.58 -13.98
CA SER A 115 29.77 -2.49 -14.59
C SER A 115 29.80 -1.47 -15.72
N ASN A 116 30.88 -0.68 -15.81
CA ASN A 116 31.10 0.37 -16.82
C ASN A 116 30.08 1.53 -16.84
N CYS A 117 29.20 1.64 -15.83
CA CYS A 117 28.16 2.68 -15.76
C CYS A 117 28.48 3.82 -14.78
N GLY A 118 29.75 3.94 -14.35
CA GLY A 118 30.17 4.91 -13.33
C GLY A 118 29.49 4.63 -11.98
N ASN A 119 28.60 5.53 -11.55
CA ASN A 119 27.79 5.38 -10.33
C ASN A 119 26.36 4.91 -10.60
N LYS A 120 25.95 4.75 -11.87
CA LYS A 120 24.60 4.30 -12.20
C LYS A 120 24.47 2.79 -12.00
N ILE A 121 23.39 2.38 -11.36
CA ILE A 121 23.01 0.99 -11.13
C ILE A 121 21.61 0.80 -11.69
N PHE A 122 21.45 -0.18 -12.57
CA PHE A 122 20.16 -0.52 -13.15
C PHE A 122 19.61 -1.78 -12.48
N VAL A 123 18.43 -1.66 -11.89
CA VAL A 123 17.81 -2.75 -11.12
C VAL A 123 16.55 -3.22 -11.82
N SER A 124 16.50 -4.50 -12.16
CA SER A 124 15.30 -5.17 -12.66
C SER A 124 14.40 -5.55 -11.48
N THR A 125 13.15 -5.12 -11.56
CA THR A 125 12.12 -5.37 -10.56
C THR A 125 10.90 -6.01 -11.22
N PRO A 126 9.98 -6.62 -10.45
CA PRO A 126 8.73 -7.14 -11.01
C PRO A 126 7.88 -6.09 -11.75
N GLN A 127 8.12 -4.80 -11.50
CA GLN A 127 7.34 -3.67 -12.03
C GLN A 127 8.04 -2.95 -13.20
N GLY A 128 9.21 -3.43 -13.63
CA GLY A 128 10.06 -2.78 -14.62
C GLY A 128 11.44 -2.48 -14.05
N TYR A 129 12.12 -1.46 -14.58
CA TYR A 129 13.47 -1.11 -14.18
C TYR A 129 13.51 0.13 -13.31
N ALA A 130 14.39 0.12 -12.31
CA ALA A 130 14.78 1.29 -11.53
C ALA A 130 16.19 1.73 -11.91
N VAL A 131 16.41 3.04 -11.93
CA VAL A 131 17.73 3.64 -12.21
C VAL A 131 18.19 4.33 -10.94
N LEU A 132 19.25 3.81 -10.36
CA LEU A 132 19.83 4.28 -9.11
C LEU A 132 21.16 4.96 -9.41
N ASP A 133 21.43 6.07 -8.72
CA ASP A 133 22.73 6.72 -8.72
C ASP A 133 23.38 6.53 -7.36
N ARG A 134 24.52 5.82 -7.31
CA ARG A 134 25.22 5.53 -6.06
C ARG A 134 25.88 6.80 -5.53
N ILE A 135 25.46 7.19 -4.32
CA ILE A 135 26.04 8.31 -3.57
C ILE A 135 27.17 7.81 -2.66
N ALA A 136 26.94 6.71 -1.95
CA ALA A 136 27.91 6.13 -1.00
C ALA A 136 27.62 4.64 -0.73
N GLY A 137 28.58 3.94 -0.11
CA GLY A 137 28.42 2.56 0.35
C GLY A 137 29.19 1.54 -0.47
N GLY A 138 28.76 0.27 -0.39
CA GLY A 138 29.44 -0.86 -1.02
C GLY A 138 29.50 -0.81 -2.56
N THR A 139 30.27 -1.72 -3.13
CA THR A 139 30.22 -2.04 -4.57
C THR A 139 29.12 -3.07 -4.81
N VAL A 140 28.46 -2.96 -5.96
CA VAL A 140 27.48 -3.95 -6.44
C VAL A 140 27.95 -4.48 -7.78
N ALA A 141 27.76 -5.77 -8.01
CA ALA A 141 28.06 -6.46 -9.23
C ALA A 141 26.79 -6.78 -10.03
N ASP A 142 26.98 -7.07 -11.31
CA ASP A 142 25.90 -7.54 -12.17
C ASP A 142 25.39 -8.89 -11.64
N GLY A 143 24.08 -9.02 -11.45
CA GLY A 143 23.43 -10.18 -10.85
C GLY A 143 23.18 -10.10 -9.34
N ASP A 144 23.74 -9.10 -8.65
CA ASP A 144 23.47 -8.91 -7.21
C ASP A 144 21.99 -8.61 -6.95
N THR A 145 21.51 -8.90 -5.74
CA THR A 145 20.15 -8.60 -5.32
C THR A 145 20.17 -7.44 -4.35
N LEU A 146 19.60 -6.32 -4.76
CA LEU A 146 19.45 -5.16 -3.89
C LEU A 146 18.11 -5.22 -3.20
N SER A 147 18.09 -4.86 -1.92
CA SER A 147 16.88 -4.73 -1.13
C SER A 147 16.76 -3.38 -0.45
N GLY A 148 15.55 -2.83 -0.31
CA GLY A 148 15.35 -1.56 0.39
C GLY A 148 14.30 -0.64 -0.21
N ASN A 149 14.38 0.65 0.14
CA ASN A 149 13.32 1.63 -0.14
C ASN A 149 13.52 2.40 -1.46
N PHE A 150 13.75 1.69 -2.56
CA PHE A 150 13.87 2.31 -3.88
C PHE A 150 12.55 2.29 -4.66
N ASN A 151 11.42 2.47 -3.97
CA ASN A 151 10.06 2.48 -4.54
C ASN A 151 9.51 3.90 -4.81
N LYS A 152 10.31 4.94 -4.55
CA LYS A 152 9.98 6.34 -4.80
C LYS A 152 11.23 7.10 -5.28
N PRO A 153 11.07 8.14 -6.12
CA PRO A 153 12.20 8.97 -6.52
C PRO A 153 12.84 9.64 -5.29
N GLY A 154 14.14 9.91 -5.38
CA GLY A 154 14.90 10.57 -4.33
C GLY A 154 15.87 9.65 -3.57
N ARG A 155 16.40 10.14 -2.45
CA ARG A 155 17.41 9.42 -1.68
C ARG A 155 16.82 8.20 -0.99
N ALA A 156 17.47 7.05 -1.18
CA ALA A 156 17.12 5.78 -0.56
C ALA A 156 18.35 5.10 0.04
N THR A 157 18.11 4.24 1.03
CA THR A 157 19.10 3.27 1.50
C THR A 157 18.68 1.90 1.00
N VAL A 158 19.62 1.21 0.36
CA VAL A 158 19.45 -0.16 -0.13
C VAL A 158 20.57 -1.01 0.44
N GLN A 159 20.39 -2.32 0.43
CA GLN A 159 21.32 -3.30 0.95
C GLN A 159 21.55 -4.35 -0.12
N ASP A 160 22.82 -4.57 -0.46
CA ASP A 160 23.21 -5.71 -1.26
C ASP A 160 23.08 -6.98 -0.41
N GLN A 161 22.27 -7.93 -0.85
CA GLN A 161 22.02 -9.16 -0.09
C GLN A 161 23.20 -10.12 -0.10
N GLN A 162 24.11 -9.99 -1.07
CA GLN A 162 25.27 -10.85 -1.23
C GLN A 162 26.37 -10.47 -0.23
N SER A 163 26.75 -9.19 -0.19
CA SER A 163 27.78 -8.69 0.72
C SER A 163 27.23 -8.20 2.07
N ASN A 164 25.91 -8.08 2.19
CA ASN A 164 25.21 -7.42 3.30
C ASN A 164 25.59 -5.93 3.48
N ALA A 165 26.28 -5.33 2.48
CA ALA A 165 26.75 -3.96 2.55
C ALA A 165 25.61 -2.97 2.29
N PRO A 166 25.48 -1.90 3.09
CA PRO A 166 24.53 -0.83 2.82
C PRO A 166 25.04 0.07 1.69
N LEU A 167 24.11 0.57 0.88
CA LEU A 167 24.31 1.57 -0.15
C LEU A 167 23.34 2.72 0.05
N VAL A 168 23.85 3.94 -0.12
CA VAL A 168 23.04 5.15 -0.23
C VAL A 168 22.95 5.51 -1.70
N VAL A 169 21.74 5.53 -2.23
CA VAL A 169 21.47 5.78 -3.64
C VAL A 169 20.48 6.92 -3.81
N PHE A 170 20.51 7.56 -4.98
CA PHE A 170 19.43 8.42 -5.46
C PHE A 170 18.64 7.67 -6.52
N VAL A 171 17.35 7.49 -6.28
CA VAL A 171 16.43 6.88 -7.24
C VAL A 171 16.05 7.95 -8.26
N GLU A 172 16.58 7.83 -9.48
CA GLU A 172 16.36 8.79 -10.55
C GLU A 172 15.05 8.50 -11.29
N ASP A 173 14.87 7.25 -11.73
CA ASP A 173 13.67 6.80 -12.43
C ASP A 173 13.18 5.45 -11.88
N LEU A 174 11.88 5.23 -12.00
CA LEU A 174 11.19 4.01 -11.56
C LEU A 174 10.24 3.51 -12.63
N TRP A 175 9.98 2.20 -12.57
CA TRP A 175 9.00 1.52 -13.44
C TRP A 175 9.26 1.74 -14.92
N LEU A 176 10.53 1.91 -15.31
CA LEU A 176 10.88 2.05 -16.71
C LEU A 176 10.57 0.74 -17.43
N PRO A 177 9.91 0.78 -18.61
CA PRO A 177 9.85 -0.39 -19.46
C PRO A 177 11.26 -0.76 -19.92
N LYS A 178 11.49 -2.05 -20.19
CA LYS A 178 12.80 -2.60 -20.58
C LYS A 178 13.49 -1.78 -21.67
N SER A 179 12.78 -1.42 -22.74
CA SER A 179 13.33 -0.65 -23.85
C SER A 179 13.76 0.78 -23.47
N ALA A 180 13.11 1.42 -22.50
CA ALA A 180 13.53 2.72 -22.00
C ALA A 180 14.77 2.60 -21.10
N ALA A 181 14.80 1.55 -20.27
CA ALA A 181 15.95 1.25 -19.43
C ALA A 181 17.20 0.97 -20.27
N GLU A 182 17.09 0.13 -21.31
CA GLU A 182 18.19 -0.19 -22.23
C GLU A 182 18.77 1.06 -22.90
N ARG A 183 17.93 1.97 -23.42
CA ARG A 183 18.42 3.23 -23.99
C ARG A 183 19.21 4.05 -22.97
N LYS A 184 18.74 4.08 -21.72
CA LYS A 184 19.39 4.84 -20.64
C LYS A 184 20.67 4.16 -20.16
N MET A 185 20.71 2.83 -20.14
CA MET A 185 21.92 2.04 -19.91
C MET A 185 22.97 2.38 -20.98
N THR A 186 22.63 2.27 -22.27
CA THR A 186 23.55 2.57 -23.37
C THR A 186 24.09 4.00 -23.27
N ALA A 187 23.24 4.98 -22.97
CA ALA A 187 23.66 6.38 -22.84
C ALA A 187 24.55 6.64 -21.62
N SER A 188 24.40 5.86 -20.55
CA SER A 188 25.12 6.07 -19.28
C SER A 188 26.44 5.29 -19.21
N CYS A 189 26.53 4.14 -19.87
CA CYS A 189 27.62 3.18 -19.70
C CYS A 189 28.63 3.13 -20.85
N HIS A 190 28.42 3.89 -21.93
CA HIS A 190 29.33 3.98 -23.09
C HIS A 190 29.96 5.38 -23.24
N LYS A 191 30.41 5.98 -22.12
CA LYS A 191 31.20 7.21 -22.16
C LYS A 191 32.69 6.93 -22.29
#